data_AF-N4TU49-F1
#
_entry.id   AF-N4TU49-F1
#
_cell.length_a   1.000
_cell.length_b   1.000
_cell.length_c   1.000
_cell.angle_alpha   90.00
_cell.angle_beta   90.00
_cell.angle_gamma   90.00
#
_symmetry.space_group_name_H-M   'P 1'
#
loop_
_entity.id
_entity.type
_entity.pdbx_description
1 polymer ?
#
loop_
_entity_poly.entity_id
_entity_poly.type
_entity_poly.pdbx_seq_one_letter_code
_entity_poly.pdbx_strand_id
1 'polypeptide(L)'
;MNAQELIKKSALIEKTLKEQGLQERAGPFISENAVIKTEELEKTLKEMQDTDRNLKVGIIGRVKAGKSSLLNALIFEGVEVLPKAATPMTASLTILKYANTLSAEVEFYSPKDILELKNEHERYVREFNRIVDEEVKKQKEKQSLSNRAKEGFRNVGNKMLGRNKSTEATPKENILSDEEIVKRAERIAKNELEKDARLVSSHDQYEKMKKSGLFNTENLDPRIQANSLQELNQKLLQFVGADGKYMPCTKAVQISLNNPNLKDLEVIDTPGVNDPIASREERTKALLKDCDVVFIISPSNQFLTDSDMDLFDRVSNKEGLQEIYFVASQADSAVGSMSEVEKSNQHLPTAFENAQKSLSSQLNSIMGALIQNYPNQQEIFEKAIKNGVILASGVCFSMYKDFKNQASWERNQKTEEYHNALRNLKDSYPDAFSSDDKSKESLLLLSNMGTIKERLEKAAKEKEKIISQKWQDYAQSQANNLHALIAQLLQDLEDEKRGLKTLIWGLSKSK
;
A
#
# COMPACT_ATOMS: atom_id res chain seq x y z
N MET A 1 21.05 -19.00 20.91
CA MET A 1 20.22 -20.20 21.11
C MET A 1 20.04 -20.89 19.76
N ASN A 2 20.21 -22.21 19.65
CA ASN A 2 20.00 -22.91 18.36
C ASN A 2 18.49 -23.06 18.08
N ALA A 3 18.01 -22.98 16.84
CA ALA A 3 16.58 -23.10 16.51
C ALA A 3 15.93 -24.39 17.01
N GLN A 4 16.67 -25.52 17.00
CA GLN A 4 16.16 -26.76 17.60
C GLN A 4 15.91 -26.62 19.10
N GLU A 5 16.70 -25.82 19.80
CA GLU A 5 16.51 -25.53 21.22
C GLU A 5 15.30 -24.62 21.44
N LEU A 6 15.11 -23.61 20.56
CA LEU A 6 13.94 -22.73 20.56
C LEU A 6 12.64 -23.52 20.37
N ILE A 7 12.58 -24.38 19.34
CA ILE A 7 11.42 -25.23 19.05
C ILE A 7 11.13 -26.17 20.22
N LYS A 8 12.15 -26.80 20.81
CA LYS A 8 12.00 -27.66 22.00
C LYS A 8 11.44 -26.89 23.20
N LYS A 9 11.91 -25.66 23.44
CA LYS A 9 11.41 -24.81 24.52
C LYS A 9 9.96 -24.39 24.27
N SER A 10 9.63 -23.97 23.04
CA SER A 10 8.25 -23.66 22.64
C SER A 10 7.31 -24.83 22.88
N ALA A 11 7.69 -26.03 22.41
CA ALA A 11 6.92 -27.25 22.59
C ALA A 11 6.71 -27.60 24.09
N LEU A 12 7.76 -27.42 24.90
CA LEU A 12 7.70 -27.66 26.33
C LEU A 12 6.75 -26.68 27.03
N ILE A 13 6.77 -25.40 26.65
CA ILE A 13 5.87 -24.37 27.19
C ILE A 13 4.41 -24.71 26.84
N GLU A 14 4.10 -24.99 25.58
CA GLU A 14 2.75 -25.37 25.16
C GLU A 14 2.24 -26.61 25.91
N LYS A 15 3.09 -27.63 26.03
CA LYS A 15 2.78 -28.83 26.78
C LYS A 15 2.50 -28.50 28.25
N THR A 16 3.34 -27.69 28.88
CA THR A 16 3.19 -27.29 30.30
C THR A 16 1.90 -26.50 30.51
N LEU A 17 1.59 -25.54 29.63
CA LEU A 17 0.35 -24.77 29.69
C LEU A 17 -0.88 -25.67 29.60
N LYS A 18 -0.84 -26.69 28.74
CA LYS A 18 -1.91 -27.68 28.61
C LYS A 18 -2.02 -28.59 29.84
N GLU A 19 -0.92 -29.13 30.33
CA GLU A 19 -0.89 -30.06 31.47
C GLU A 19 -1.29 -29.38 32.79
N GLN A 20 -0.94 -28.10 32.97
CA GLN A 20 -1.27 -27.32 34.16
C GLN A 20 -2.61 -26.56 34.03
N GLY A 21 -3.32 -26.68 32.90
CA GLY A 21 -4.60 -25.99 32.67
C GLY A 21 -4.47 -24.46 32.61
N LEU A 22 -3.30 -23.93 32.28
CA LEU A 22 -3.00 -22.48 32.25
C LEU A 22 -3.33 -21.82 30.90
N GLN A 23 -4.01 -22.52 29.99
CA GLN A 23 -4.22 -22.05 28.61
C GLN A 23 -5.05 -20.77 28.53
N GLU A 24 -6.15 -20.68 29.29
CA GLU A 24 -6.99 -19.47 29.32
C GLU A 24 -6.23 -18.29 29.94
N ARG A 25 -5.44 -18.55 30.98
CA ARG A 25 -4.64 -17.52 31.66
C ARG A 25 -3.48 -17.01 30.81
N ALA A 26 -2.88 -17.89 30.01
CA ALA A 26 -1.82 -17.52 29.08
C ALA A 26 -2.33 -16.82 27.82
N GLY A 27 -3.62 -16.96 27.47
CA GLY A 27 -4.20 -16.39 26.26
C GLY A 27 -3.90 -14.89 26.03
N PRO A 28 -4.18 -14.01 27.00
CA PRO A 28 -3.85 -12.58 26.91
C PRO A 28 -2.36 -12.34 26.69
N PHE A 29 -1.51 -13.01 27.48
CA PHE A 29 -0.05 -12.85 27.40
C PHE A 29 0.55 -13.40 26.11
N ILE A 30 -0.02 -14.47 25.54
CA ILE A 30 0.38 -15.02 24.24
C ILE A 30 0.14 -13.98 23.13
N SER A 31 -1.01 -13.32 23.16
CA SER A 31 -1.33 -12.25 22.20
C SER A 31 -0.45 -11.02 22.40
N GLU A 32 -0.21 -10.60 23.64
CA GLU A 32 0.61 -9.44 23.98
C GLU A 32 2.09 -9.63 23.59
N ASN A 33 2.62 -10.84 23.78
CA ASN A 33 4.01 -11.16 23.48
C ASN A 33 4.20 -11.74 22.07
N ALA A 34 3.17 -11.72 21.21
CA ALA A 34 3.21 -12.27 19.85
C ALA A 34 3.77 -13.70 19.77
N VAL A 35 3.49 -14.53 20.78
CA VAL A 35 3.97 -15.93 20.83
C VAL A 35 3.17 -16.75 19.84
N ILE A 36 3.86 -17.33 18.87
CA ILE A 36 3.25 -18.19 17.85
C ILE A 36 3.25 -19.65 18.29
N LYS A 37 2.40 -20.46 17.64
CA LYS A 37 2.38 -21.90 17.89
C LYS A 37 3.69 -22.54 17.43
N THR A 38 4.08 -23.60 18.12
CA THR A 38 5.30 -24.36 17.87
C THR A 38 5.33 -24.92 16.45
N GLU A 39 4.20 -25.41 15.94
CA GLU A 39 4.09 -25.87 14.55
C GLU A 39 4.34 -24.75 13.53
N GLU A 40 3.82 -23.55 13.80
CA GLU A 40 4.00 -22.37 12.95
C GLU A 40 5.43 -21.83 13.03
N LEU A 41 6.03 -21.87 14.22
CA LEU A 41 7.42 -21.51 14.47
C LEU A 41 8.38 -22.46 13.73
N GLU A 42 8.15 -23.77 13.84
CA GLU A 42 8.95 -24.78 13.14
C GLU A 42 8.85 -24.61 11.62
N LYS A 43 7.63 -24.41 11.11
CA LYS A 43 7.40 -24.14 9.68
C LYS A 43 8.15 -22.88 9.23
N THR A 44 8.01 -21.78 9.95
CA THR A 44 8.62 -20.48 9.61
C THR A 44 10.14 -20.57 9.63
N LEU A 45 10.72 -21.17 10.68
CA LEU A 45 12.17 -21.33 10.80
C LEU A 45 12.74 -22.22 9.69
N LYS A 46 12.00 -23.26 9.27
CA LYS A 46 12.39 -24.15 8.18
C LYS A 46 12.34 -23.45 6.82
N GLU A 47 11.30 -22.65 6.58
CA GLU A 47 11.18 -21.82 5.36
C GLU A 47 12.27 -20.74 5.28
N MET A 48 12.70 -20.19 6.42
CA MET A 48 13.80 -19.23 6.48
C MET A 48 15.20 -19.86 6.32
N GLN A 49 15.35 -21.17 6.58
CA GLN A 49 16.62 -21.91 6.41
C GLN A 49 16.94 -22.27 4.97
N ASP A 50 15.98 -22.12 4.05
CA ASP A 50 16.20 -22.40 2.64
C ASP A 50 17.12 -21.33 2.02
N THR A 51 18.43 -21.60 1.99
CA THR A 51 19.44 -20.68 1.41
C THR A 51 19.37 -20.60 -0.12
N ASP A 52 18.74 -21.59 -0.77
CA ASP A 52 18.60 -21.61 -2.23
C ASP A 52 17.49 -20.66 -2.71
N ARG A 53 16.65 -20.15 -1.80
CA ARG A 53 15.58 -19.20 -2.12
C ARG A 53 16.12 -17.88 -2.67
N ASN A 54 15.38 -17.19 -3.53
CA ASN A 54 15.73 -15.82 -3.96
C ASN A 54 15.56 -14.80 -2.84
N LEU A 55 16.36 -13.74 -2.87
CA LEU A 55 16.21 -12.60 -1.97
C LEU A 55 14.96 -11.80 -2.36
N LYS A 56 14.02 -11.63 -1.43
CA LYS A 56 12.76 -10.93 -1.71
C LYS A 56 12.94 -9.43 -1.52
N VAL A 57 12.70 -8.66 -2.57
CA VAL A 57 12.81 -7.19 -2.58
C VAL A 57 11.44 -6.57 -2.72
N GLY A 58 10.95 -5.89 -1.68
CA GLY A 58 9.67 -5.17 -1.72
C GLY A 58 9.83 -3.76 -2.26
N ILE A 59 9.02 -3.37 -3.25
CA ILE A 59 8.85 -1.98 -3.66
C ILE A 59 7.53 -1.47 -3.09
N ILE A 60 7.62 -0.53 -2.16
CA ILE A 60 6.46 0.01 -1.43
C ILE A 60 6.35 1.51 -1.57
N GLY A 61 5.16 2.04 -1.34
CA GLY A 61 4.88 3.46 -1.46
C GLY A 61 3.41 3.70 -1.76
N ARG A 62 2.93 4.92 -1.55
CA ARG A 62 1.53 5.26 -1.79
C ARG A 62 1.14 5.16 -3.28
N VAL A 63 -0.16 5.23 -3.56
CA VAL A 63 -0.67 5.31 -4.94
C VAL A 63 -0.13 6.59 -5.59
N LYS A 64 0.24 6.53 -6.88
CA LYS A 64 0.91 7.61 -7.63
C LYS A 64 2.29 8.05 -7.08
N ALA A 65 2.94 7.25 -6.22
CA ALA A 65 4.32 7.50 -5.80
C ALA A 65 5.37 7.21 -6.88
N GLY A 66 4.99 6.87 -8.12
CA GLY A 66 5.94 6.55 -9.19
C GLY A 66 6.55 5.15 -9.17
N LYS A 67 6.05 4.21 -8.34
CA LYS A 67 6.54 2.82 -8.24
C LYS A 67 6.61 2.09 -9.58
N SER A 68 5.49 2.01 -10.30
CA SER A 68 5.43 1.31 -11.59
C SER A 68 6.28 2.01 -12.65
N SER A 69 6.39 3.33 -12.63
CA SER A 69 7.31 4.08 -13.50
C SER A 69 8.77 3.73 -13.21
N LEU A 70 9.14 3.62 -11.92
CA LEU A 70 10.48 3.22 -11.50
C LEU A 70 10.79 1.78 -11.91
N LEU A 71 9.86 0.85 -11.72
CA LEU A 71 10.01 -0.55 -12.10
C LEU A 71 10.09 -0.74 -13.62
N ASN A 72 9.27 -0.01 -14.39
CA ASN A 72 9.36 0.01 -15.85
C ASN A 72 10.74 0.50 -16.32
N ALA A 73 11.28 1.54 -15.69
CA ALA A 73 12.64 2.00 -15.96
C ALA A 73 13.70 0.96 -15.59
N LEU A 74 13.59 0.37 -14.39
CA LEU A 74 14.62 -0.51 -13.81
C LEU A 74 14.67 -1.90 -14.44
N ILE A 75 13.51 -2.48 -14.74
CA ILE A 75 13.36 -3.88 -15.16
C ILE A 75 13.03 -4.03 -16.64
N PHE A 76 12.27 -3.09 -17.20
CA PHE A 76 11.75 -3.16 -18.57
C PHE A 76 12.40 -2.15 -19.51
N GLU A 77 13.56 -1.60 -19.14
CA GLU A 77 14.33 -0.64 -19.94
C GLU A 77 13.49 0.56 -20.43
N GLY A 78 12.55 1.01 -19.60
CA GLY A 78 11.67 2.15 -19.87
C GLY A 78 10.37 1.80 -20.60
N VAL A 79 10.18 0.55 -21.03
CA VAL A 79 8.94 0.07 -21.66
C VAL A 79 7.84 -0.04 -20.61
N GLU A 80 6.66 0.53 -20.91
CA GLU A 80 5.52 0.53 -20.00
C GLU A 80 4.78 -0.82 -19.98
N VAL A 81 5.41 -1.84 -19.39
CA VAL A 81 4.83 -3.19 -19.22
C VAL A 81 3.90 -3.23 -18.01
N LEU A 82 4.31 -2.64 -16.88
CA LEU A 82 3.47 -2.52 -15.70
C LEU A 82 2.50 -1.35 -15.87
N PRO A 83 1.18 -1.55 -15.66
CA PRO A 83 0.22 -0.47 -15.80
C PRO A 83 0.48 0.62 -14.76
N LYS A 84 0.52 1.87 -15.21
CA LYS A 84 0.50 3.06 -14.33
C LYS A 84 -0.91 3.23 -13.77
N ALA A 85 -1.27 2.46 -12.75
CA ALA A 85 -2.62 2.50 -12.16
C ALA A 85 -2.96 3.91 -11.62
N ALA A 86 -4.02 4.52 -12.16
CA ALA A 86 -4.53 5.81 -11.68
C ALA A 86 -5.46 5.67 -10.46
N THR A 87 -6.04 4.49 -10.25
CA THR A 87 -7.01 4.19 -9.19
C THR A 87 -6.54 2.98 -8.36
N PRO A 88 -6.72 2.99 -7.02
CA PRO A 88 -6.27 1.90 -6.13
C PRO A 88 -6.76 0.51 -6.57
N MET A 89 -7.96 0.43 -7.13
CA MET A 89 -8.62 -0.83 -7.52
C MET A 89 -7.95 -1.56 -8.69
N THR A 90 -7.12 -0.87 -9.48
CA THR A 90 -6.51 -1.42 -10.72
C THR A 90 -5.10 -1.96 -10.52
N ALA A 91 -4.50 -1.79 -9.34
CA ALA A 91 -3.18 -2.33 -9.04
C ALA A 91 -3.32 -3.80 -8.63
N SER A 92 -2.96 -4.71 -9.55
CA SER A 92 -2.69 -6.10 -9.18
C SER A 92 -1.26 -6.19 -8.65
N LEU A 93 -1.10 -6.89 -7.52
CA LEU A 93 0.20 -7.23 -6.98
C LEU A 93 1.05 -7.89 -8.08
N THR A 94 2.25 -7.37 -8.33
CA THR A 94 3.11 -7.91 -9.38
C THR A 94 4.42 -8.44 -8.80
N ILE A 95 4.73 -9.70 -9.12
CA ILE A 95 5.96 -10.36 -8.69
C ILE A 95 6.85 -10.53 -9.93
N LEU A 96 8.10 -10.09 -9.85
CA LEU A 96 9.08 -10.18 -10.94
C LEU A 96 10.17 -11.18 -10.57
N LYS A 97 10.37 -12.19 -11.42
CA LYS A 97 11.34 -13.27 -11.22
C LYS A 97 12.25 -13.42 -12.43
N TYR A 98 13.46 -13.90 -12.17
CA TYR A 98 14.35 -14.34 -13.24
C TYR A 98 13.87 -15.66 -13.85
N ALA A 99 13.85 -15.73 -15.17
CA ALA A 99 13.73 -16.97 -15.92
C ALA A 99 14.39 -16.84 -17.30
N ASN A 100 14.83 -17.95 -17.88
CA ASN A 100 15.38 -17.95 -19.23
C ASN A 100 14.35 -17.58 -20.30
N THR A 101 13.08 -17.92 -20.06
CA THR A 101 11.95 -17.69 -20.96
C THR A 101 11.03 -16.60 -20.41
N LEU A 102 10.56 -15.72 -21.28
CA LEU A 102 9.61 -14.67 -20.93
C LEU A 102 8.19 -15.27 -20.79
N SER A 103 7.62 -15.17 -19.58
CA SER A 103 6.26 -15.62 -19.32
C SER A 103 5.63 -14.83 -18.18
N ALA A 104 4.31 -14.90 -18.06
CA ALA A 104 3.59 -14.48 -16.86
C ALA A 104 2.61 -15.55 -16.38
N GLU A 105 2.29 -15.52 -15.10
CA GLU A 105 1.31 -16.38 -14.46
C GLU A 105 0.35 -15.51 -13.65
N VAL A 106 -0.94 -15.72 -13.86
CA VAL A 106 -2.01 -14.93 -13.23
C VAL A 106 -2.58 -15.69 -12.04
N GLU A 107 -2.60 -15.05 -10.88
CA GLU A 107 -3.32 -15.54 -9.71
C GLU A 107 -4.73 -14.94 -9.76
N PHE A 108 -5.76 -15.78 -9.89
CA PHE A 108 -7.16 -15.35 -9.81
C PHE A 108 -7.68 -15.37 -8.36
N TYR A 109 -8.78 -14.67 -8.10
CA TYR A 109 -9.48 -14.78 -6.82
C TYR A 109 -9.96 -16.20 -6.56
N SER A 110 -9.73 -16.67 -5.33
CA SER A 110 -10.25 -17.96 -4.87
C SER A 110 -11.76 -17.90 -4.60
N PRO A 111 -12.47 -19.04 -4.52
CA PRO A 111 -13.88 -19.05 -4.13
C PRO A 111 -14.17 -18.36 -2.79
N LYS A 112 -13.21 -18.43 -1.85
CA LYS A 112 -13.27 -17.72 -0.57
C LYS A 112 -13.22 -16.20 -0.77
N ASP A 113 -12.28 -15.72 -1.60
CA ASP A 113 -12.15 -14.29 -1.89
C ASP A 113 -13.42 -13.73 -2.56
N ILE A 114 -14.02 -14.49 -3.48
CA ILE A 114 -15.26 -14.12 -4.17
C ILE A 114 -16.44 -14.06 -3.20
N LEU A 115 -16.53 -15.02 -2.27
CA LEU A 115 -17.58 -15.02 -1.25
C LEU A 115 -17.48 -13.81 -0.32
N GLU A 116 -16.26 -13.43 0.07
CA GLU A 116 -16.03 -12.23 0.88
C GLU A 116 -16.45 -10.96 0.14
N LEU A 117 -16.05 -10.80 -1.12
CA LEU A 117 -16.48 -9.68 -1.98
C LEU A 117 -18.00 -9.62 -2.13
N LYS A 118 -18.67 -10.77 -2.28
CA LYS A 118 -20.13 -10.87 -2.35
C LYS A 118 -20.78 -10.39 -1.06
N ASN A 119 -20.28 -10.81 0.09
CA ASN A 119 -20.84 -10.43 1.40
C ASN A 119 -20.72 -8.92 1.64
N GLU A 120 -19.57 -8.32 1.32
CA GLU A 120 -19.38 -6.87 1.43
C GLU A 120 -20.23 -6.10 0.41
N HIS A 121 -20.39 -6.62 -0.80
CA HIS A 121 -21.33 -6.05 -1.78
C HIS A 121 -22.78 -6.05 -1.27
N GLU A 122 -23.25 -7.17 -0.70
CA GLU A 122 -24.59 -7.25 -0.10
C GLU A 122 -24.74 -6.31 1.09
N ARG A 123 -23.69 -6.15 1.90
CA ARG A 123 -23.65 -5.17 2.99
C ARG A 123 -23.75 -3.74 2.48
N TYR A 124 -23.00 -3.38 1.43
CA TYR A 124 -23.10 -2.06 0.79
C TYR A 124 -24.53 -1.79 0.32
N VAL A 125 -25.15 -2.75 -0.38
CA VAL A 125 -26.52 -2.59 -0.91
C VAL A 125 -27.53 -2.41 0.22
N ARG A 126 -27.43 -3.18 1.31
CA ARG A 126 -28.30 -3.03 2.48
C ARG A 126 -28.15 -1.65 3.12
N GLU A 127 -26.92 -1.20 3.32
CA GLU A 127 -26.66 0.08 3.97
C GLU A 127 -27.05 1.28 3.08
N PHE A 128 -26.80 1.17 1.78
CA PHE A 128 -27.25 2.15 0.78
C PHE A 128 -28.77 2.32 0.84
N ASN A 129 -29.52 1.22 0.77
CA ASN A 129 -30.98 1.27 0.83
C ASN A 129 -31.47 1.83 2.17
N ARG A 130 -30.85 1.44 3.30
CA ARG A 130 -31.17 1.98 4.63
C ARG A 130 -31.04 3.50 4.68
N ILE A 131 -29.91 4.04 4.19
CA ILE A 131 -29.66 5.49 4.20
C ILE A 131 -30.63 6.20 3.24
N VAL A 132 -30.89 5.63 2.07
CA VAL A 132 -31.86 6.19 1.11
C VAL A 132 -33.25 6.26 1.73
N ASP A 133 -33.74 5.17 2.34
CA ASP A 133 -35.07 5.12 2.95
C ASP A 133 -35.20 6.14 4.11
N GLU A 134 -34.19 6.23 4.97
CA GLU A 134 -34.14 7.20 6.06
C GLU A 134 -34.15 8.66 5.54
N GLU A 135 -33.39 8.95 4.49
CA GLU A 135 -33.28 10.30 3.94
C GLU A 135 -34.51 10.69 3.12
N VAL A 136 -35.12 9.77 2.38
CA VAL A 136 -36.41 9.96 1.72
C VAL A 136 -37.48 10.26 2.76
N LYS A 137 -37.54 9.49 3.86
CA LYS A 137 -38.49 9.73 4.96
C LYS A 137 -38.29 11.13 5.58
N LYS A 138 -37.05 11.50 5.90
CA LYS A 138 -36.71 12.83 6.43
C LYS A 138 -37.12 13.96 5.49
N GLN A 139 -36.93 13.81 4.18
CA GLN A 139 -37.30 14.84 3.20
C GLN A 139 -38.81 14.96 3.02
N LYS A 140 -39.54 13.83 3.01
CA LYS A 140 -41.01 13.82 2.97
C LYS A 140 -41.63 14.43 4.23
N GLU A 141 -41.06 14.16 5.40
CA GLU A 141 -41.47 14.79 6.67
C GLU A 141 -41.21 16.30 6.67
N LYS A 142 -40.05 16.76 6.18
CA LYS A 142 -39.77 18.21 6.04
C LYS A 142 -40.74 18.91 5.09
N GLN A 143 -41.07 18.28 3.96
CA GLN A 143 -42.07 18.84 3.04
C GLN A 143 -43.48 18.86 3.64
N SER A 144 -43.90 17.80 4.35
CA SER A 144 -45.23 17.75 4.97
C SER A 144 -45.39 18.77 6.10
N LEU A 145 -44.34 18.99 6.91
CA LEU A 145 -44.31 20.04 7.93
C LEU A 145 -44.37 21.45 7.31
N SER A 146 -43.64 21.70 6.22
CA SER A 146 -43.71 22.96 5.47
C SER A 146 -45.12 23.21 4.89
N ASN A 147 -45.73 22.16 4.32
CA ASN A 147 -47.10 22.25 3.79
C ASN A 147 -48.13 22.53 4.89
N ARG A 148 -48.00 21.89 6.06
CA ARG A 148 -48.90 22.08 7.21
C ARG A 148 -48.74 23.47 7.85
N ALA A 149 -47.52 24.00 7.90
CA ALA A 149 -47.26 25.38 8.31
C ALA A 149 -47.90 26.40 7.34
N LYS A 150 -47.86 26.14 6.02
CA LYS A 150 -48.53 26.96 4.99
C LYS A 150 -50.06 26.93 5.11
N GLU A 151 -50.66 25.78 5.40
CA GLU A 151 -52.11 25.68 5.65
C GLU A 151 -52.53 26.41 6.94
N GLY A 152 -51.72 26.31 8.00
CA GLY A 152 -51.93 27.08 9.23
C GLY A 152 -51.89 28.59 9.00
N PHE A 153 -50.90 29.08 8.24
CA PHE A 153 -50.76 30.50 7.90
C PHE A 153 -51.89 30.99 6.98
N ARG A 154 -52.31 30.19 5.98
CA ARG A 154 -53.45 30.50 5.11
C ARG A 154 -54.77 30.56 5.88
N ASN A 155 -55.00 29.65 6.82
CA ASN A 155 -56.23 29.61 7.62
C ASN A 155 -56.30 30.76 8.62
N VAL A 156 -55.18 31.19 9.20
CA VAL A 156 -55.13 32.38 10.07
C VAL A 156 -55.27 33.66 9.25
N GLY A 157 -54.59 33.76 8.10
CA GLY A 157 -54.69 34.91 7.19
C GLY A 157 -56.11 35.14 6.65
N ASN A 158 -56.80 34.07 6.22
CA ASN A 158 -58.19 34.16 5.74
C ASN A 158 -59.20 34.47 6.85
N LYS A 159 -58.91 34.15 8.12
CA LYS A 159 -59.81 34.40 9.24
C LYS A 159 -59.64 35.81 9.85
N MET A 160 -58.46 36.42 9.66
CA MET A 160 -58.13 37.73 10.22
C MET A 160 -58.28 38.90 9.22
N LEU A 161 -58.24 38.65 7.91
CA LEU A 161 -58.31 39.70 6.89
C LEU A 161 -59.30 39.33 5.77
N GLY A 162 -60.57 39.68 5.94
CA GLY A 162 -61.54 39.66 4.87
C GLY A 162 -61.35 40.84 3.90
N ARG A 163 -60.49 40.71 2.88
CA ARG A 163 -60.64 41.27 1.50
C ARG A 163 -59.34 41.27 0.67
N ASN A 164 -59.50 40.79 -0.57
CA ASN A 164 -58.93 41.18 -1.87
C ASN A 164 -57.46 41.67 -2.05
N LYS A 165 -56.76 40.88 -2.90
CA LYS A 165 -55.73 41.20 -3.93
C LYS A 165 -54.51 42.04 -3.55
N SER A 166 -53.34 41.38 -3.60
CA SER A 166 -52.14 41.95 -4.23
C SER A 166 -51.26 40.84 -4.83
N THR A 167 -50.76 41.13 -6.02
CA THR A 167 -49.84 40.35 -6.84
C THR A 167 -48.41 40.53 -6.33
N GLU A 168 -47.94 39.61 -5.49
CA GLU A 168 -46.51 39.38 -5.31
C GLU A 168 -46.29 37.87 -5.34
N ALA A 169 -45.53 37.43 -6.34
CA ALA A 169 -45.12 36.05 -6.47
C ALA A 169 -44.30 35.68 -5.23
N THR A 170 -44.93 34.96 -4.30
CA THR A 170 -44.25 34.25 -3.23
C THR A 170 -43.12 33.45 -3.88
N PRO A 171 -41.88 33.45 -3.33
CA PRO A 171 -40.82 32.62 -3.89
C PRO A 171 -41.36 31.19 -3.92
N LYS A 172 -41.51 30.61 -5.12
CA LYS A 172 -41.79 29.20 -5.26
C LYS A 172 -40.54 28.48 -4.75
N GLU A 173 -40.49 28.20 -3.45
CA GLU A 173 -39.59 27.18 -2.95
C GLU A 173 -39.98 25.89 -3.66
N ASN A 174 -39.08 25.41 -4.53
CA ASN A 174 -39.26 24.25 -5.38
C ASN A 174 -39.66 23.04 -4.49
N ILE A 175 -40.93 22.66 -4.54
CA ILE A 175 -41.38 21.36 -4.00
C ILE A 175 -40.72 20.32 -4.88
N LEU A 176 -39.72 19.63 -4.33
CA LEU A 176 -39.04 18.54 -5.02
C LEU A 176 -40.05 17.43 -5.28
N SER A 177 -40.08 16.93 -6.51
CA SER A 177 -40.81 15.72 -6.88
C SER A 177 -40.28 14.50 -6.13
N ASP A 178 -41.09 13.44 -6.03
CA ASP A 178 -40.67 12.18 -5.41
C ASP A 178 -39.38 11.63 -6.04
N GLU A 179 -39.21 11.76 -7.36
CA GLU A 179 -37.98 11.37 -8.06
C GLU A 179 -36.76 12.20 -7.65
N GLU A 180 -36.92 13.51 -7.46
CA GLU A 180 -35.82 14.39 -7.03
C GLU A 180 -35.42 14.13 -5.57
N ILE A 181 -36.38 13.81 -4.71
CA ILE A 181 -36.12 13.39 -3.32
C ILE A 181 -35.27 12.11 -3.30
N VAL A 182 -35.66 11.11 -4.09
CA VAL A 182 -34.92 9.85 -4.20
C VAL A 182 -33.51 10.09 -4.74
N LYS A 183 -33.36 10.81 -5.86
CA LYS A 183 -32.02 11.14 -6.41
C LYS A 183 -31.13 11.87 -5.42
N ARG A 184 -31.71 12.77 -4.60
CA ARG A 184 -30.98 13.47 -3.56
C ARG A 184 -30.56 12.53 -2.42
N ALA A 185 -31.47 11.66 -1.98
CA ALA A 185 -31.19 10.64 -0.98
C ALA A 185 -30.09 9.67 -1.44
N GLU A 186 -30.14 9.21 -2.69
CA GLU A 186 -29.10 8.38 -3.31
C GLU A 186 -27.74 9.07 -3.32
N ARG A 187 -27.68 10.37 -3.66
CA ARG A 187 -26.42 11.13 -3.61
C ARG A 187 -25.88 11.23 -2.19
N ILE A 188 -26.74 11.45 -1.20
CA ILE A 188 -26.34 11.49 0.21
C ILE A 188 -25.81 10.12 0.67
N ALA A 189 -26.51 9.04 0.31
CA ALA A 189 -26.09 7.69 0.62
C ALA A 189 -24.73 7.34 -0.01
N LYS A 190 -24.49 7.72 -1.28
CA LYS A 190 -23.17 7.57 -1.93
C LYS A 190 -22.09 8.32 -1.16
N ASN A 191 -22.29 9.60 -0.87
CA ASN A 191 -21.31 10.42 -0.15
C ASN A 191 -21.02 9.90 1.26
N GLU A 192 -22.02 9.33 1.95
CA GLU A 192 -21.82 8.75 3.28
C GLU A 192 -21.02 7.44 3.21
N LEU A 193 -21.34 6.57 2.26
CA LEU A 193 -20.63 5.30 2.04
C LEU A 193 -19.22 5.49 1.48
N GLU A 194 -18.95 6.57 0.74
CA GLU A 194 -17.60 6.93 0.25
C GLU A 194 -16.56 7.08 1.36
N LYS A 195 -16.99 7.27 2.62
CA LYS A 195 -16.10 7.28 3.79
C LYS A 195 -15.52 5.89 4.09
N ASP A 196 -16.20 4.81 3.71
CA ASP A 196 -15.71 3.45 3.81
C ASP A 196 -15.16 2.98 2.45
N ALA A 197 -13.90 3.31 2.21
CA ALA A 197 -13.20 2.94 0.98
C ALA A 197 -13.18 1.42 0.73
N ARG A 198 -13.15 0.59 1.78
CA ARG A 198 -13.14 -0.88 1.65
C ARG A 198 -14.47 -1.40 1.15
N LEU A 199 -15.56 -0.92 1.75
CA LEU A 199 -16.92 -1.32 1.39
C LEU A 199 -17.25 -0.91 -0.04
N VAL A 200 -16.97 0.34 -0.42
CA VAL A 200 -17.18 0.85 -1.78
C VAL A 200 -16.35 0.07 -2.80
N SER A 201 -15.08 -0.19 -2.51
CA SER A 201 -14.21 -0.91 -3.44
C SER A 201 -14.61 -2.37 -3.63
N SER A 202 -15.04 -3.03 -2.56
CA SER A 202 -15.53 -4.40 -2.62
C SER A 202 -16.82 -4.48 -3.44
N HIS A 203 -17.75 -3.54 -3.24
CA HIS A 203 -18.95 -3.40 -4.04
C HIS A 203 -18.63 -3.21 -5.52
N ASP A 204 -17.77 -2.25 -5.86
CA ASP A 204 -17.42 -1.92 -7.24
C ASP A 204 -16.67 -3.06 -7.94
N GLN A 205 -15.78 -3.75 -7.22
CA GLN A 205 -15.09 -4.91 -7.73
C GLN A 205 -16.07 -6.04 -8.04
N TYR A 206 -16.99 -6.34 -7.12
CA TYR A 206 -17.99 -7.40 -7.32
C TYR A 206 -18.97 -7.06 -8.45
N GLU A 207 -19.37 -5.80 -8.61
CA GLU A 207 -20.19 -5.34 -9.73
C GLU A 207 -19.46 -5.49 -11.08
N LYS A 208 -18.13 -5.24 -11.12
CA LYS A 208 -17.32 -5.53 -12.32
C LYS A 208 -17.28 -7.03 -12.63
N MET A 209 -17.18 -7.89 -11.61
CA MET A 209 -17.21 -9.36 -11.79
C MET A 209 -18.57 -9.85 -12.29
N LYS A 210 -19.67 -9.29 -11.76
CA LYS A 210 -21.03 -9.56 -12.27
C LYS A 210 -21.17 -9.19 -13.74
N LYS A 211 -20.70 -8.01 -14.13
CA LYS A 211 -20.76 -7.54 -15.52
C LYS A 211 -19.91 -8.38 -16.46
N SER A 212 -18.77 -8.90 -16.01
CA SER A 212 -17.92 -9.76 -16.83
C SER A 212 -18.47 -11.20 -16.95
N GLY A 213 -19.31 -11.63 -16.02
CA GLY A 213 -19.85 -13.00 -15.97
C GLY A 213 -18.81 -14.06 -15.58
N LEU A 214 -17.60 -13.65 -15.19
CA LEU A 214 -16.46 -14.53 -14.91
C LEU A 214 -16.35 -14.80 -13.41
N PHE A 215 -17.19 -15.70 -12.90
CA PHE A 215 -17.14 -16.16 -11.51
C PHE A 215 -16.37 -17.47 -11.31
N ASN A 216 -16.21 -18.27 -12.37
CA ASN A 216 -15.43 -19.49 -12.33
C ASN A 216 -14.18 -19.32 -13.19
N THR A 217 -13.03 -19.25 -12.52
CA THR A 217 -11.71 -19.13 -13.12
C THR A 217 -10.91 -20.44 -13.08
N GLU A 218 -11.46 -21.53 -12.52
CA GLU A 218 -10.74 -22.81 -12.34
C GLU A 218 -10.28 -23.43 -13.67
N ASN A 219 -11.02 -23.17 -14.76
CA ASN A 219 -10.71 -23.67 -16.11
C ASN A 219 -9.94 -22.66 -16.98
N LEU A 220 -9.61 -21.48 -16.45
CA LEU A 220 -8.82 -20.50 -17.20
C LEU A 220 -7.34 -20.87 -17.08
N ASP A 221 -6.63 -20.93 -18.20
CA ASP A 221 -5.18 -21.06 -18.17
C ASP A 221 -4.58 -19.76 -17.60
N PRO A 222 -3.91 -19.81 -16.44
CA PRO A 222 -3.29 -18.62 -15.85
C PRO A 222 -1.99 -18.25 -16.56
N ARG A 223 -1.45 -19.10 -17.45
CA ARG A 223 -0.13 -18.92 -18.04
C ARG A 223 -0.18 -18.10 -19.32
N ILE A 224 0.71 -17.13 -19.40
CA ILE A 224 0.90 -16.24 -20.53
C ILE A 224 2.32 -16.45 -21.04
N GLN A 225 2.47 -17.01 -22.23
CA GLN A 225 3.77 -17.09 -22.91
C GLN A 225 3.91 -15.91 -23.88
N ALA A 226 5.11 -15.35 -23.98
CA ALA A 226 5.39 -14.25 -24.89
C ALA A 226 6.82 -14.33 -25.42
N ASN A 227 7.03 -13.94 -26.68
CA ASN A 227 8.35 -13.92 -27.31
C ASN A 227 9.03 -12.54 -27.19
N SER A 228 8.28 -11.50 -26.77
CA SER A 228 8.78 -10.15 -26.58
C SER A 228 8.05 -9.43 -25.45
N LEU A 229 8.68 -8.39 -24.88
CA LEU A 229 8.04 -7.53 -23.86
C LEU A 229 6.77 -6.83 -24.39
N GLN A 230 6.75 -6.51 -25.69
CA GLN A 230 5.59 -5.87 -26.33
C GLN A 230 4.41 -6.84 -26.42
N GLU A 231 4.66 -8.09 -26.82
CA GLU A 231 3.65 -9.15 -26.84
C GLU A 231 3.14 -9.46 -25.43
N LEU A 232 4.06 -9.55 -24.45
CA LEU A 232 3.70 -9.76 -23.05
C LEU A 232 2.78 -8.65 -22.56
N ASN A 233 3.13 -7.38 -22.80
CA ASN A 233 2.32 -6.24 -22.41
C ASN A 233 0.90 -6.30 -23.01
N GLN A 234 0.80 -6.57 -24.32
CA GLN A 234 -0.50 -6.70 -24.98
C GLN A 234 -1.39 -7.79 -24.38
N LYS A 235 -0.80 -8.95 -24.02
CA LYS A 235 -1.54 -10.03 -23.35
C LYS A 235 -1.90 -9.66 -21.90
N LEU A 236 -0.98 -9.05 -21.16
CA LEU A 236 -1.18 -8.62 -19.78
C LEU A 236 -2.31 -7.59 -19.65
N LEU A 237 -2.52 -6.71 -20.63
CA LEU A 237 -3.62 -5.74 -20.62
C LEU A 237 -5.00 -6.39 -20.44
N GLN A 238 -5.19 -7.65 -20.83
CA GLN A 238 -6.45 -8.36 -20.56
C GLN A 238 -6.69 -8.67 -19.09
N PHE A 239 -5.63 -8.72 -18.28
CA PHE A 239 -5.65 -9.12 -16.86
C PHE A 239 -5.39 -7.95 -15.91
N VAL A 240 -4.59 -6.96 -16.31
CA VAL A 240 -4.23 -5.82 -15.45
C VAL A 240 -4.67 -4.46 -16.01
N GLY A 241 -5.14 -4.41 -17.26
CA GLY A 241 -5.67 -3.19 -17.87
C GLY A 241 -7.04 -2.80 -17.30
N ALA A 242 -7.32 -1.50 -17.26
CA ALA A 242 -8.58 -0.98 -16.72
C ALA A 242 -9.83 -1.58 -17.40
N ASP A 243 -9.74 -1.82 -18.71
CA ASP A 243 -10.80 -2.44 -19.53
C ASP A 243 -10.52 -3.92 -19.84
N GLY A 244 -9.60 -4.54 -19.11
CA GLY A 244 -9.20 -5.94 -19.31
C GLY A 244 -10.34 -6.92 -18.98
N LYS A 245 -10.60 -7.87 -19.89
CA LYS A 245 -11.65 -8.89 -19.72
C LYS A 245 -11.55 -9.67 -18.40
N TYR A 246 -10.34 -10.03 -18.01
CA TYR A 246 -10.04 -10.84 -16.83
C TYR A 246 -9.59 -10.01 -15.62
N MET A 247 -9.48 -8.69 -15.76
CA MET A 247 -9.08 -7.82 -14.65
C MET A 247 -10.00 -7.94 -13.43
N PRO A 248 -11.34 -8.03 -13.57
CA PRO A 248 -12.22 -8.16 -12.40
C PRO A 248 -11.95 -9.41 -11.56
N CYS A 249 -11.42 -10.48 -12.14
CA CYS A 249 -11.12 -11.73 -11.43
C CYS A 249 -9.62 -11.92 -11.09
N THR A 250 -8.75 -10.99 -11.52
CA THR A 250 -7.31 -11.07 -11.30
C THR A 250 -6.94 -10.53 -9.92
N LYS A 251 -6.15 -11.31 -9.17
CA LYS A 251 -5.65 -10.98 -7.83
C LYS A 251 -4.19 -10.53 -7.86
N ALA A 252 -3.33 -11.26 -8.57
CA ALA A 252 -1.91 -10.95 -8.71
C ALA A 252 -1.37 -11.46 -10.05
N VAL A 253 -0.20 -10.96 -10.45
CA VAL A 253 0.52 -11.41 -11.64
C VAL A 253 1.98 -11.67 -11.29
N GLN A 254 2.50 -12.82 -11.68
CA GLN A 254 3.91 -13.12 -11.61
C GLN A 254 4.50 -13.05 -13.01
N ILE A 255 5.47 -12.16 -13.25
CA ILE A 255 6.19 -12.03 -14.52
C ILE A 255 7.58 -12.65 -14.34
N SER A 256 7.93 -13.56 -15.24
CA SER A 256 9.23 -14.20 -15.32
C SER A 256 9.94 -13.72 -16.58
N LEU A 257 11.15 -13.19 -16.45
CA LEU A 257 11.90 -12.63 -17.58
C LEU A 257 13.41 -12.83 -17.45
N ASN A 258 14.08 -12.85 -18.60
CA ASN A 258 15.53 -12.98 -18.67
C ASN A 258 16.20 -11.62 -18.45
N ASN A 259 16.14 -11.13 -17.21
CA ASN A 259 16.82 -9.93 -16.77
C ASN A 259 17.89 -10.28 -15.73
N PRO A 260 19.19 -10.08 -16.02
CA PRO A 260 20.27 -10.34 -15.07
C PRO A 260 20.14 -9.62 -13.73
N ASN A 261 19.48 -8.45 -13.69
CA ASN A 261 19.23 -7.70 -12.46
C ASN A 261 18.24 -8.41 -11.52
N LEU A 262 17.54 -9.44 -12.00
CA LEU A 262 16.65 -10.29 -11.20
C LEU A 262 17.30 -11.62 -10.81
N LYS A 263 18.54 -11.88 -11.23
CA LYS A 263 19.23 -13.10 -10.84
C LYS A 263 19.43 -13.09 -9.33
N ASP A 264 18.99 -14.16 -8.67
CA ASP A 264 18.98 -14.31 -7.21
C ASP A 264 18.01 -13.36 -6.46
N LEU A 265 17.19 -12.57 -7.18
CA LEU A 265 16.22 -11.62 -6.62
C LEU A 265 14.78 -11.95 -7.04
N GLU A 266 13.84 -11.68 -6.15
CA GLU A 266 12.40 -11.67 -6.43
C GLU A 266 11.85 -10.29 -6.07
N VAL A 267 11.50 -9.48 -7.08
CA VAL A 267 11.02 -8.11 -6.85
C VAL A 267 9.50 -8.11 -6.76
N ILE A 268 8.98 -7.59 -5.66
CA ILE A 268 7.56 -7.56 -5.34
C ILE A 268 7.08 -6.12 -5.45
N ASP A 269 6.36 -5.80 -6.52
CA ASP A 269 5.63 -4.54 -6.66
C ASP A 269 4.33 -4.63 -5.87
N THR A 270 4.30 -3.94 -4.75
CA THR A 270 3.09 -3.92 -3.93
C THR A 270 2.10 -2.89 -4.47
N PRO A 271 0.80 -3.24 -4.59
CA PRO A 271 -0.24 -2.22 -4.59
C PRO A 271 0.01 -1.34 -3.36
N GLY A 272 -0.20 -0.01 -3.45
CA GLY A 272 0.03 0.85 -2.30
C GLY A 272 -0.67 0.24 -1.08
N VAL A 273 0.05 0.09 0.05
CA VAL A 273 -0.22 -0.85 1.16
C VAL A 273 -1.60 -0.70 1.83
N ASN A 274 -2.42 0.22 1.33
CA ASN A 274 -3.83 0.43 1.60
C ASN A 274 -4.70 -0.04 0.40
N ASP A 275 -4.50 -1.27 -0.08
CA ASP A 275 -5.45 -1.86 -1.04
C ASP A 275 -6.80 -2.04 -0.32
N PRO A 276 -7.89 -1.47 -0.85
CA PRO A 276 -9.19 -1.53 -0.19
C PRO A 276 -9.83 -2.92 -0.26
N ILE A 277 -9.31 -3.84 -1.08
CA ILE A 277 -9.78 -5.22 -1.18
C ILE A 277 -9.02 -6.09 -0.17
N ALA A 278 -9.74 -6.67 0.80
CA ALA A 278 -9.17 -7.40 1.93
C ALA A 278 -8.22 -8.54 1.52
N SER A 279 -8.60 -9.38 0.56
CA SER A 279 -7.77 -10.49 0.09
C SER A 279 -6.49 -10.06 -0.63
N ARG A 280 -6.47 -8.86 -1.25
CA ARG A 280 -5.27 -8.26 -1.83
C ARG A 280 -4.38 -7.64 -0.75
N GLU A 281 -4.98 -6.98 0.23
CA GLU A 281 -4.28 -6.43 1.39
C GLU A 281 -3.59 -7.53 2.20
N GLU A 282 -4.28 -8.64 2.47
CA GLU A 282 -3.74 -9.82 3.18
C GLU A 282 -2.55 -10.40 2.42
N ARG A 283 -2.70 -10.62 1.11
CA ARG A 283 -1.62 -11.12 0.25
C ARG A 283 -0.40 -10.20 0.24
N THR A 284 -0.64 -8.90 0.13
CA THR A 284 0.42 -7.87 0.16
C THR A 284 1.14 -7.87 1.52
N LYS A 285 0.40 -7.91 2.62
CA LYS A 285 0.96 -7.98 3.98
C LYS A 285 1.80 -9.24 4.20
N ALA A 286 1.35 -10.39 3.68
CA ALA A 286 2.09 -11.65 3.77
C ALA A 286 3.43 -11.55 3.01
N LEU A 287 3.42 -11.03 1.79
CA LEU A 287 4.66 -10.86 1.02
C LEU A 287 5.61 -9.85 1.63
N LEU A 288 5.10 -8.76 2.22
CA LEU A 288 5.94 -7.77 2.88
C LEU A 288 6.62 -8.28 4.16
N LYS A 289 6.00 -9.22 4.89
CA LYS A 289 6.64 -9.92 6.01
C LYS A 289 7.83 -10.76 5.54
N ASP A 290 7.71 -11.33 4.35
CA ASP A 290 8.75 -12.20 3.79
C ASP A 290 9.89 -11.43 3.13
N CYS A 291 9.73 -10.13 2.86
CA CYS A 291 10.76 -9.30 2.25
C CYS A 291 12.02 -9.22 3.10
N ASP A 292 13.16 -9.25 2.43
CA ASP A 292 14.49 -9.14 3.03
C ASP A 292 15.03 -7.71 2.88
N VAL A 293 14.72 -7.09 1.75
CA VAL A 293 15.09 -5.72 1.40
C VAL A 293 13.84 -4.95 0.97
N VAL A 294 13.72 -3.69 1.39
CA VAL A 294 12.58 -2.85 0.98
C VAL A 294 13.04 -1.50 0.43
N PHE A 295 12.48 -1.11 -0.70
CA PHE A 295 12.57 0.23 -1.26
C PHE A 295 11.27 0.98 -1.01
N ILE A 296 11.37 2.08 -0.29
CA ILE A 296 10.25 2.97 0.03
C ILE A 296 10.27 4.12 -0.95
N ILE A 297 9.30 4.14 -1.84
CA ILE A 297 9.15 5.14 -2.89
C ILE A 297 8.19 6.22 -2.39
N SER A 298 8.68 7.46 -2.34
CA SER A 298 7.91 8.64 -1.94
C SER A 298 8.13 9.77 -2.95
N PRO A 299 7.10 10.53 -3.36
CA PRO A 299 7.26 11.71 -4.22
C PRO A 299 8.18 12.75 -3.58
N SER A 300 9.17 13.27 -4.32
CA SER A 300 10.12 14.28 -3.84
C SER A 300 9.47 15.53 -3.24
N ASN A 301 8.41 16.06 -3.87
CA ASN A 301 7.69 17.25 -3.41
C ASN A 301 6.85 17.02 -2.14
N GLN A 302 6.57 15.76 -1.78
CA GLN A 302 5.80 15.36 -0.60
C GLN A 302 6.49 14.19 0.09
N PHE A 303 7.79 14.33 0.29
CA PHE A 303 8.64 13.26 0.77
C PHE A 303 8.31 12.95 2.24
N LEU A 304 8.11 11.66 2.55
CA LEU A 304 7.85 11.14 3.89
C LEU A 304 6.69 11.83 4.64
N THR A 305 5.50 11.88 4.02
CA THR A 305 4.28 12.31 4.74
C THR A 305 3.84 11.24 5.75
N ASP A 306 2.87 11.58 6.61
CA ASP A 306 2.22 10.64 7.54
C ASP A 306 1.77 9.35 6.84
N SER A 307 1.22 9.46 5.62
CA SER A 307 0.82 8.28 4.86
C SER A 307 1.99 7.38 4.47
N ASP A 308 3.19 7.92 4.20
CA ASP A 308 4.37 7.08 3.93
C ASP A 308 4.92 6.48 5.21
N MET A 309 4.86 7.23 6.31
CA MET A 309 5.28 6.78 7.64
C MET A 309 4.41 5.64 8.15
N ASP A 310 3.11 5.68 7.89
CA ASP A 310 2.20 4.55 8.16
C ASP A 310 2.61 3.30 7.38
N LEU A 311 3.10 3.44 6.15
CA LEU A 311 3.60 2.29 5.37
C LEU A 311 4.91 1.76 5.94
N PHE A 312 5.79 2.68 6.31
CA PHE A 312 7.07 2.35 6.93
C PHE A 312 6.85 1.58 8.23
N ASP A 313 6.02 2.09 9.15
CA ASP A 313 5.72 1.48 10.44
C ASP A 313 5.15 0.05 10.30
N ARG A 314 4.26 -0.18 9.33
CA ARG A 314 3.70 -1.52 9.03
C ARG A 314 4.73 -2.55 8.57
N VAL A 315 5.84 -2.06 8.05
CA VAL A 315 6.93 -2.85 7.50
C VAL A 315 8.01 -2.98 8.57
N SER A 316 8.54 -1.87 9.12
CA SER A 316 9.62 -1.84 10.12
C SER A 316 9.30 -2.55 11.43
N ASN A 317 8.03 -2.58 11.87
CA ASN A 317 7.61 -3.24 13.11
C ASN A 317 7.66 -4.77 13.08
N LYS A 318 7.96 -5.39 11.93
CA LYS A 318 7.85 -6.86 11.79
C LYS A 318 9.23 -7.50 11.71
N GLU A 319 9.43 -8.49 12.58
CA GLU A 319 10.63 -9.31 12.71
C GLU A 319 11.06 -9.83 11.32
N GLY A 320 12.08 -9.24 10.71
CA GLY A 320 12.66 -9.79 9.48
C GLY A 320 13.19 -8.83 8.42
N LEU A 321 13.03 -7.51 8.55
CA LEU A 321 13.65 -6.56 7.62
C LEU A 321 15.12 -6.33 7.91
N GLN A 322 15.94 -6.49 6.88
CA GLN A 322 17.40 -6.40 7.03
C GLN A 322 17.97 -5.12 6.41
N GLU A 323 17.41 -4.68 5.28
CA GLU A 323 17.79 -3.43 4.64
C GLU A 323 16.59 -2.62 4.14
N ILE A 324 16.64 -1.30 4.34
CA ILE A 324 15.65 -0.35 3.85
C ILE A 324 16.35 0.76 3.08
N TYR A 325 15.80 1.09 1.91
CA TYR A 325 16.25 2.15 1.03
C TYR A 325 15.11 3.13 0.78
N PHE A 326 15.39 4.43 0.93
CA PHE A 326 14.42 5.48 0.62
C PHE A 326 14.70 6.06 -0.77
N VAL A 327 13.68 6.06 -1.62
CA VAL A 327 13.74 6.62 -2.97
C VAL A 327 12.78 7.81 -3.04
N ALA A 328 13.34 9.00 -3.19
CA ALA A 328 12.58 10.18 -3.58
C ALA A 328 12.36 10.12 -5.11
N SER A 329 11.15 9.75 -5.51
CA SER A 329 10.74 9.71 -6.91
C SER A 329 10.49 11.11 -7.48
N GLN A 330 10.32 11.22 -8.80
CA GLN A 330 10.01 12.48 -9.49
C GLN A 330 11.14 13.53 -9.30
N ALA A 331 12.38 13.12 -9.54
CA ALA A 331 13.54 14.01 -9.50
C ALA A 331 13.38 15.24 -10.41
N ASP A 332 12.76 15.07 -11.57
CA ASP A 332 12.39 16.15 -12.51
C ASP A 332 11.55 17.25 -11.83
N SER A 333 10.58 16.85 -11.01
CA SER A 333 9.71 17.77 -10.28
C SER A 333 10.43 18.43 -9.10
N ALA A 334 11.37 17.72 -8.46
CA ALA A 334 12.16 18.24 -7.34
C ALA A 334 13.06 19.40 -7.80
N VAL A 335 13.80 19.18 -8.89
CA VAL A 335 14.70 20.18 -9.46
C VAL A 335 13.91 21.32 -10.10
N GLY A 336 12.77 21.04 -10.73
CA GLY A 336 11.93 22.06 -11.37
C GLY A 336 11.22 23.03 -10.42
N SER A 337 11.38 22.90 -9.10
CA SER A 337 10.79 23.85 -8.15
C SER A 337 11.48 25.22 -8.26
N MET A 338 10.72 26.32 -8.32
CA MET A 338 11.28 27.68 -8.50
C MET A 338 12.39 27.99 -7.49
N SER A 339 12.22 27.59 -6.23
CA SER A 339 13.23 27.80 -5.19
C SER A 339 14.54 27.07 -5.49
N GLU A 340 14.49 25.86 -6.03
CA GLU A 340 15.69 25.08 -6.34
C GLU A 340 16.37 25.58 -7.61
N VAL A 341 15.60 25.96 -8.63
CA VAL A 341 16.10 26.60 -9.85
C VAL A 341 16.89 27.88 -9.53
N GLU A 342 16.36 28.73 -8.64
CA GLU A 342 17.03 29.96 -8.20
C GLU A 342 18.30 29.66 -7.37
N LYS A 343 18.21 28.79 -6.35
CA LYS A 343 19.36 28.44 -5.48
C LYS A 343 20.52 27.79 -6.23
N SER A 344 20.21 27.05 -7.29
CA SER A 344 21.20 26.39 -8.12
C SER A 344 21.75 27.27 -9.25
N ASN A 345 21.28 28.52 -9.38
CA ASN A 345 21.58 29.40 -10.51
C ASN A 345 21.32 28.72 -11.86
N GLN A 346 20.20 27.99 -11.99
CA GLN A 346 19.84 27.22 -13.20
C GLN A 346 20.92 26.19 -13.62
N HIS A 347 21.74 25.70 -12.68
CA HIS A 347 22.69 24.62 -12.95
C HIS A 347 22.13 23.26 -12.47
N LEU A 348 21.69 22.44 -13.43
CA LEU A 348 20.96 21.19 -13.16
C LEU A 348 21.69 20.21 -12.22
N PRO A 349 22.99 19.91 -12.39
CA PRO A 349 23.69 19.03 -11.45
C PRO A 349 23.70 19.56 -10.01
N THR A 350 23.86 20.88 -9.84
CA THR A 350 23.81 21.51 -8.52
C THR A 350 22.40 21.45 -7.93
N ALA A 351 21.37 21.69 -8.73
CA ALA A 351 19.97 21.56 -8.30
C ALA A 351 19.66 20.15 -7.80
N PHE A 352 20.11 19.12 -8.54
CA PHE A 352 19.91 17.72 -8.18
C PHE A 352 20.62 17.37 -6.87
N GLU A 353 21.88 17.80 -6.70
CA GLU A 353 22.62 17.59 -5.44
C GLU A 353 21.97 18.28 -4.25
N ASN A 354 21.55 19.53 -4.40
CA ASN A 354 20.88 20.30 -3.36
C ASN A 354 19.57 19.64 -2.93
N ALA A 355 18.74 19.24 -3.90
CA ALA A 355 17.50 18.53 -3.64
C ALA A 355 17.75 17.22 -2.87
N GLN A 356 18.71 16.40 -3.31
CA GLN A 356 19.04 15.15 -2.62
C GLN A 356 19.59 15.38 -1.21
N LYS A 357 20.43 16.41 -1.00
CA LYS A 357 20.94 16.79 0.33
C LYS A 357 19.81 17.24 1.26
N SER A 358 18.88 18.06 0.75
CA SER A 358 17.70 18.52 1.50
C SER A 358 16.83 17.35 1.94
N LEU A 359 16.49 16.45 1.01
CA LEU A 359 15.70 15.24 1.28
C LEU A 359 16.40 14.29 2.26
N SER A 360 17.72 14.15 2.15
CA SER A 360 18.52 13.35 3.09
C SER A 360 18.52 13.97 4.49
N SER A 361 18.59 15.30 4.61
CA SER A 361 18.45 15.98 5.90
C SER A 361 17.06 15.75 6.52
N GLN A 362 16.01 15.76 5.71
CA GLN A 362 14.65 15.47 6.16
C GLN A 362 14.54 14.02 6.67
N LEU A 363 15.08 13.04 5.91
CA LEU A 363 15.14 11.64 6.34
C LEU A 363 15.86 11.52 7.70
N ASN A 364 17.02 12.15 7.84
CA ASN A 364 17.82 12.08 9.07
C ASN A 364 17.07 12.62 10.29
N SER A 365 16.35 13.73 10.12
CA SER A 365 15.52 14.32 11.18
C SER A 365 14.41 13.36 11.62
N ILE A 366 13.69 12.78 10.65
CA ILE A 366 12.58 11.85 10.92
C ILE A 366 13.09 10.57 11.58
N MET A 367 14.12 9.95 11.01
CA MET A 367 14.71 8.73 11.56
C MET A 367 15.29 8.96 12.96
N GLY A 368 15.91 10.13 13.20
CA GLY A 368 16.41 10.52 14.51
C GLY A 368 15.31 10.60 15.57
N ALA A 369 14.13 11.13 15.22
CA ALA A 369 12.97 11.15 16.12
C ALA A 369 12.41 9.74 16.37
N LEU A 370 12.39 8.87 15.36
CA LEU A 370 11.91 7.48 15.51
C LEU A 370 12.81 6.62 16.37
N ILE A 371 14.13 6.83 16.31
CA ILE A 371 15.08 6.15 17.22
C ILE A 371 14.73 6.42 18.68
N GLN A 372 14.27 7.62 19.02
CA GLN A 372 13.86 7.96 20.39
C GLN A 372 12.57 7.26 20.80
N ASN A 373 11.62 7.11 19.87
CA ASN A 373 10.31 6.52 20.13
C ASN A 373 10.31 4.98 20.08
N TYR A 374 11.19 4.38 19.28
CA TYR A 374 11.26 2.94 19.03
C TYR A 374 12.71 2.44 19.13
N PRO A 375 13.30 2.42 20.34
CA PRO A 375 14.69 2.04 20.56
C PRO A 375 14.99 0.59 20.13
N ASN A 376 13.97 -0.28 20.11
CA ASN A 376 14.06 -1.65 19.60
C ASN A 376 14.31 -1.75 18.08
N GLN A 377 14.13 -0.66 17.32
CA GLN A 377 14.35 -0.59 15.87
C GLN A 377 15.49 0.34 15.47
N GLN A 378 16.28 0.80 16.45
CA GLN A 378 17.37 1.75 16.23
C GLN A 378 18.30 1.34 15.07
N GLU A 379 18.69 0.06 15.00
CA GLU A 379 19.59 -0.43 13.96
C GLU A 379 19.04 -0.22 12.54
N ILE A 380 17.73 -0.42 12.34
CA ILE A 380 17.08 -0.24 11.03
C ILE A 380 17.09 1.24 10.63
N PHE A 381 16.78 2.13 11.58
CA PHE A 381 16.77 3.58 11.32
C PHE A 381 18.18 4.13 11.08
N GLU A 382 19.18 3.66 11.82
CA GLU A 382 20.58 4.02 11.59
C GLU A 382 21.09 3.54 10.23
N LYS A 383 20.71 2.32 9.81
CA LYS A 383 20.98 1.82 8.45
C LYS A 383 20.31 2.70 7.40
N ALA A 384 19.05 3.11 7.60
CA ALA A 384 18.34 4.00 6.69
C ALA A 384 19.04 5.38 6.54
N ILE A 385 19.45 5.98 7.66
CA ILE A 385 20.24 7.23 7.68
C ILE A 385 21.55 7.05 6.91
N LYS A 386 22.28 5.97 7.17
CA LYS A 386 23.55 5.67 6.51
C LYS A 386 23.40 5.45 5.00
N ASN A 387 22.30 4.84 4.58
CA ASN A 387 22.01 4.61 3.17
C ASN A 387 21.66 5.91 2.42
N GLY A 388 21.10 6.90 3.12
CA GLY A 388 20.66 8.17 2.57
C GLY A 388 19.45 8.04 1.65
N VAL A 389 19.07 9.16 1.03
CA VAL A 389 17.97 9.20 0.05
C VAL A 389 18.52 9.07 -1.37
N ILE A 390 17.89 8.22 -2.17
CA ILE A 390 18.13 8.13 -3.61
C ILE A 390 17.10 9.03 -4.31
N LEU A 391 17.54 10.13 -4.92
CA LEU A 391 16.68 10.96 -5.77
C LEU A 391 16.67 10.37 -7.19
N ALA A 392 15.50 10.02 -7.73
CA ALA A 392 15.38 9.33 -9.03
C ALA A 392 14.10 9.70 -9.79
N SER A 393 14.11 9.56 -11.12
CA SER A 393 12.93 9.72 -11.97
C SER A 393 12.80 8.62 -13.01
N GLY A 394 11.76 7.78 -12.86
CA GLY A 394 11.37 6.79 -13.87
C GLY A 394 11.00 7.43 -15.20
N VAL A 395 10.35 8.60 -15.16
CA VAL A 395 9.93 9.34 -16.37
C VAL A 395 11.16 9.83 -17.14
N CYS A 396 12.16 10.40 -16.46
CA CYS A 396 13.41 10.79 -17.12
C CYS A 396 14.13 9.61 -17.78
N PHE A 397 14.13 8.43 -17.15
CA PHE A 397 14.72 7.23 -17.76
C PHE A 397 13.97 6.80 -19.03
N SER A 398 12.64 6.76 -18.97
CA SER A 398 11.82 6.41 -20.13
C SER A 398 12.02 7.43 -21.27
N MET A 399 12.06 8.73 -20.96
CA MET A 399 12.39 9.77 -21.94
C MET A 399 13.79 9.59 -22.54
N TYR A 400 14.79 9.23 -21.73
CA TYR A 400 16.14 8.95 -22.22
C TYR A 400 16.16 7.76 -23.20
N LYS A 401 15.44 6.68 -22.88
CA LYS A 401 15.35 5.49 -23.75
C LYS A 401 14.56 5.75 -25.01
N ASP A 402 13.50 6.53 -24.93
CA ASP A 402 12.59 6.86 -26.03
C ASP A 402 12.95 8.16 -26.76
N PHE A 403 14.12 8.76 -26.47
CA PHE A 403 14.48 10.12 -26.91
C PHE A 403 14.36 10.32 -28.43
N LYS A 404 14.61 9.27 -29.22
CA LYS A 404 14.49 9.32 -30.69
C LYS A 404 13.05 9.59 -31.17
N ASN A 405 12.05 9.32 -30.34
CA ASN A 405 10.64 9.48 -30.64
C ASN A 405 10.05 10.77 -30.04
N GLN A 406 10.88 11.74 -29.63
CA GLN A 406 10.44 12.99 -28.99
C GLN A 406 9.34 13.72 -29.79
N ALA A 407 9.43 13.76 -31.12
CA ALA A 407 8.42 14.39 -32.00
C ALA A 407 7.05 13.70 -31.98
N SER A 408 6.94 12.50 -31.40
CA SER A 408 5.67 11.80 -31.20
C SER A 408 5.03 12.12 -29.84
N TRP A 409 5.81 12.65 -28.88
CA TRP A 409 5.34 12.84 -27.51
C TRP A 409 4.22 13.87 -27.40
N GLU A 410 4.31 14.95 -28.18
CA GLU A 410 3.32 16.03 -28.28
C GLU A 410 1.98 15.56 -28.88
N ARG A 411 2.01 14.50 -29.69
CA ARG A 411 0.84 14.06 -30.48
C ARG A 411 0.07 12.91 -29.83
N ASN A 412 0.58 12.35 -28.74
CA ASN A 412 0.01 11.18 -28.09
C ASN A 412 -0.31 11.49 -26.63
N GLN A 413 -1.58 11.36 -26.25
CA GLN A 413 -2.04 11.56 -24.86
C GLN A 413 -1.30 10.68 -23.85
N LYS A 414 -0.79 9.51 -24.25
CA LYS A 414 -0.02 8.63 -23.35
C LYS A 414 1.36 9.19 -22.99
N THR A 415 1.90 10.10 -23.80
CA THR A 415 3.25 10.68 -23.64
C THR A 415 3.20 12.18 -23.31
N GLU A 416 2.01 12.72 -23.03
CA GLU A 416 1.83 14.13 -22.62
C GLU A 416 2.65 14.47 -21.37
N GLU A 417 2.77 13.52 -20.43
CA GLU A 417 3.64 13.62 -19.26
C GLU A 417 5.10 13.89 -19.64
N TYR A 418 5.61 13.23 -20.70
CA TYR A 418 7.00 13.38 -21.14
C TYR A 418 7.23 14.76 -21.74
N HIS A 419 6.30 15.21 -22.58
CA HIS A 419 6.37 16.55 -23.15
C HIS A 419 6.37 17.63 -22.08
N ASN A 420 5.46 17.54 -21.10
CA ASN A 420 5.35 18.52 -20.03
C ASN A 420 6.59 18.52 -19.12
N ALA A 421 7.10 17.34 -18.74
CA ALA A 421 8.31 17.22 -17.94
C ALA A 421 9.54 17.78 -18.68
N LEU A 422 9.73 17.41 -19.95
CA LEU A 422 10.85 17.92 -20.76
C LEU A 422 10.76 19.44 -20.96
N ARG A 423 9.56 19.97 -21.20
CA ARG A 423 9.34 21.42 -21.33
C ARG A 423 9.73 22.16 -20.06
N ASN A 424 9.24 21.73 -18.91
CA ASN A 424 9.56 22.36 -17.63
C ASN A 424 11.06 22.34 -17.35
N LEU A 425 11.73 21.23 -17.66
CA LEU A 425 13.18 21.09 -17.51
C LEU A 425 13.95 22.00 -18.47
N LYS A 426 13.52 22.13 -19.73
CA LYS A 426 14.11 23.06 -20.71
C LYS A 426 13.95 24.51 -20.29
N ASP A 427 12.77 24.87 -19.82
CA ASP A 427 12.47 26.22 -19.35
C ASP A 427 13.30 26.58 -18.09
N SER A 428 13.54 25.61 -17.21
CA SER A 428 14.29 25.81 -15.96
C SER A 428 15.81 25.73 -16.13
N TYR A 429 16.29 24.94 -17.09
CA TYR A 429 17.72 24.61 -17.28
C TYR A 429 18.15 24.67 -18.75
N PRO A 430 18.10 25.83 -19.43
CA PRO A 430 18.35 25.93 -20.88
C PRO A 430 19.71 25.35 -21.30
N ASP A 431 20.76 25.56 -20.50
CA ASP A 431 22.11 25.08 -20.80
C ASP A 431 22.22 23.55 -20.80
N ALA A 432 21.53 22.89 -19.86
CA ALA A 432 21.50 21.45 -19.69
C ALA A 432 20.72 20.74 -20.81
N PHE A 433 19.82 21.45 -21.49
CA PHE A 433 18.99 20.94 -22.59
C PHE A 433 19.25 21.64 -23.94
N SER A 434 20.43 22.26 -24.08
CA SER A 434 20.81 23.03 -25.27
C SER A 434 21.10 22.20 -26.53
N SER A 435 21.24 20.87 -26.39
CA SER A 435 21.42 19.93 -27.50
C SER A 435 20.85 18.56 -27.14
N ASP A 436 20.69 17.68 -28.13
CA ASP A 436 20.22 16.31 -27.92
C ASP A 436 21.12 15.51 -26.97
N ASP A 437 22.44 15.63 -27.09
CA ASP A 437 23.38 14.87 -26.25
C ASP A 437 23.36 15.36 -24.80
N LYS A 438 23.39 16.68 -24.59
CA LYS A 438 23.22 17.26 -23.24
C LYS A 438 21.87 16.93 -22.62
N SER A 439 20.80 16.92 -23.44
CA SER A 439 19.47 16.53 -22.98
C SER A 439 19.46 15.08 -22.50
N LYS A 440 20.09 14.16 -23.24
CA LYS A 440 20.21 12.75 -22.83
C LYS A 440 21.04 12.60 -21.55
N GLU A 441 22.16 13.30 -21.44
CA GLU A 441 22.99 13.31 -20.22
C GLU A 441 22.19 13.81 -19.01
N SER A 442 21.44 14.90 -19.18
CA SER A 442 20.59 15.49 -18.14
C SER A 442 19.45 14.55 -17.72
N LEU A 443 18.78 13.91 -18.68
CA LEU A 443 17.74 12.92 -18.40
C LEU A 443 18.31 11.69 -17.69
N LEU A 444 19.50 11.23 -18.09
CA LEU A 444 20.17 10.10 -17.45
C LEU A 444 20.57 10.44 -16.01
N LEU A 445 21.10 11.64 -15.77
CA LEU A 445 21.41 12.16 -14.44
C LEU A 445 20.17 12.15 -13.53
N LEU A 446 19.08 12.78 -13.97
CA LEU A 446 17.83 12.86 -13.21
C LEU A 446 17.18 11.49 -13.00
N SER A 447 17.39 10.55 -13.92
CA SER A 447 16.85 9.21 -13.77
C SER A 447 17.45 8.48 -12.57
N ASN A 448 18.76 8.63 -12.36
CA ASN A 448 19.56 8.00 -11.31
C ASN A 448 19.28 6.49 -11.11
N MET A 449 18.93 5.77 -12.18
CA MET A 449 18.63 4.33 -12.10
C MET A 449 19.87 3.50 -11.74
N GLY A 450 21.07 4.00 -12.06
CA GLY A 450 22.33 3.36 -11.71
C GLY A 450 22.46 3.12 -10.21
N THR A 451 22.18 4.15 -9.39
CA THR A 451 22.24 4.03 -7.92
C THR A 451 21.30 2.94 -7.39
N ILE A 452 20.09 2.82 -7.94
CA ILE A 452 19.11 1.79 -7.53
C ILE A 452 19.61 0.39 -7.93
N LYS A 453 20.13 0.24 -9.16
CA LYS A 453 20.74 -1.02 -9.63
C LYS A 453 21.91 -1.43 -8.74
N GLU A 454 22.78 -0.51 -8.37
CA GLU A 454 23.90 -0.76 -7.45
C GLU A 454 23.43 -1.24 -6.06
N ARG A 455 22.34 -0.68 -5.52
CA ARG A 455 21.77 -1.16 -4.25
C ARG A 455 21.21 -2.58 -4.37
N LEU A 456 20.54 -2.90 -5.47
CA LEU A 456 20.04 -4.25 -5.74
C LEU A 456 21.19 -5.25 -5.91
N GLU A 457 22.24 -4.89 -6.66
CA GLU A 457 23.43 -5.73 -6.83
C GLU A 457 24.16 -5.96 -5.51
N LYS A 458 24.26 -4.93 -4.66
CA LYS A 458 24.81 -5.05 -3.31
C LYS A 458 23.98 -6.04 -2.48
N ALA A 459 22.66 -5.89 -2.49
CA ALA A 459 21.76 -6.80 -1.78
C ALA A 459 21.89 -8.25 -2.28
N ALA A 460 21.96 -8.46 -3.60
CA ALA A 460 22.18 -9.78 -4.19
C ALA A 460 23.52 -10.40 -3.76
N LYS A 461 24.61 -9.62 -3.72
CA LYS A 461 25.93 -10.08 -3.24
C LYS A 461 25.94 -10.41 -1.74
N GLU A 462 25.14 -9.70 -0.96
CA GLU A 462 24.99 -9.93 0.49
C GLU A 462 23.86 -10.93 0.83
N LYS A 463 23.24 -11.60 -0.16
CA LYS A 463 22.10 -12.51 0.00
C LYS A 463 22.25 -13.46 1.18
N GLU A 464 23.31 -14.27 1.20
CA GLU A 464 23.55 -15.27 2.24
C GLU A 464 23.66 -14.65 3.64
N LYS A 465 24.30 -13.49 3.73
CA LYS A 465 24.45 -12.74 4.97
C LYS A 465 23.10 -12.17 5.43
N ILE A 466 22.32 -11.60 4.51
CA ILE A 466 21.00 -11.04 4.79
C ILE A 466 20.04 -12.13 5.29
N ILE A 467 19.98 -13.27 4.60
CA ILE A 467 19.13 -14.41 4.99
C ILE A 467 19.58 -14.97 6.35
N SER A 468 20.89 -15.15 6.55
CA SER A 468 21.43 -15.65 7.81
C SER A 468 21.14 -14.71 8.99
N GLN A 469 21.32 -13.40 8.80
CA GLN A 469 21.05 -12.40 9.84
C GLN A 469 19.55 -12.36 10.17
N LYS A 470 18.68 -12.36 9.15
CA LYS A 470 17.23 -12.42 9.33
C LYS A 470 16.80 -13.61 10.18
N TRP A 471 17.37 -14.78 9.90
CA TRP A 471 17.08 -15.98 10.67
C TRP A 471 17.53 -15.86 12.12
N GLN A 472 18.72 -15.30 12.37
CA GLN A 472 19.25 -15.10 13.73
C GLN A 472 18.40 -14.11 14.52
N ASP A 473 18.06 -12.96 13.92
CA ASP A 473 17.24 -11.92 14.54
C ASP A 473 15.85 -12.45 14.87
N TYR A 474 15.23 -13.17 13.93
CA TYR A 474 13.93 -13.80 14.14
C TYR A 474 13.96 -14.82 15.28
N ALA A 475 14.95 -15.73 15.27
CA ALA A 475 15.10 -16.73 16.34
C ALA A 475 15.33 -16.07 17.72
N GLN A 476 16.09 -14.98 17.77
CA GLN A 476 16.33 -14.23 19.00
C GLN A 476 15.08 -13.48 19.48
N SER A 477 14.31 -12.89 18.56
CA SER A 477 13.06 -12.22 18.89
C SER A 477 12.04 -13.20 19.46
N GLN A 478 11.85 -14.35 18.81
CA GLN A 478 10.98 -15.42 19.30
C GLN A 478 11.45 -15.98 20.65
N ALA A 479 12.76 -16.04 20.90
CA ALA A 479 13.29 -16.40 22.21
C ALA A 479 12.91 -15.38 23.30
N ASN A 480 13.00 -14.09 22.98
CA ASN A 480 12.64 -12.99 23.88
C ASN A 480 11.14 -13.00 24.18
N ASN A 481 10.29 -13.20 23.15
CA ASN A 481 8.84 -13.31 23.27
C ASN A 481 8.43 -14.45 24.20
N LEU A 482 9.03 -15.64 24.03
CA LEU A 482 8.81 -16.77 24.93
C LEU A 482 9.28 -16.48 26.37
N HIS A 483 10.43 -15.81 26.52
CA HIS A 483 10.94 -15.44 27.83
C HIS A 483 10.01 -14.44 28.54
N ALA A 484 9.51 -13.44 27.82
CA ALA A 484 8.56 -12.46 28.33
C ALA A 484 7.24 -13.13 28.76
N LEU A 485 6.70 -14.04 27.95
CA LEU A 485 5.53 -14.85 28.32
C LEU A 485 5.76 -15.63 29.62
N ILE A 486 6.91 -16.31 29.75
CA ILE A 486 7.24 -17.06 30.97
C ILE A 486 7.34 -16.12 32.18
N ALA A 487 8.05 -15.00 32.05
CA ALA A 487 8.24 -14.05 33.14
C ALA A 487 6.90 -13.47 33.62
N GLN A 488 6.03 -13.09 32.68
CA GLN A 488 4.70 -12.57 32.96
C GLN A 488 3.84 -13.62 33.69
N LEU A 489 3.80 -14.85 33.18
CA LEU A 489 3.05 -15.94 33.81
C LEU A 489 3.55 -16.28 35.21
N LEU A 490 4.87 -16.28 35.43
CA LEU A 490 5.47 -16.52 36.75
C LEU A 490 5.08 -15.41 37.74
N GLN A 491 5.17 -14.15 37.32
CA GLN A 491 4.77 -13.01 38.13
C GLN A 491 3.29 -13.11 38.54
N ASP A 492 2.43 -13.44 37.58
CA ASP A 492 0.99 -13.60 37.79
C ASP A 492 0.66 -14.69 38.82
N LEU A 493 1.36 -15.84 38.74
CA LEU A 493 1.23 -16.94 39.69
C LEU A 493 1.77 -16.58 41.08
N GLU A 494 2.86 -15.81 41.16
CA GLU A 494 3.42 -15.35 42.43
C GLU A 494 2.50 -14.35 43.15
N ASP A 495 1.88 -13.43 42.41
CA ASP A 495 0.96 -12.44 42.96
C ASP A 495 -0.33 -13.10 43.47
N GLU A 496 -0.84 -14.12 42.78
CA GLU A 496 -1.97 -14.93 43.26
C GLU A 496 -1.61 -15.70 44.54
N LYS A 497 -0.43 -16.34 44.58
CA LYS A 497 0.08 -17.01 45.78
C LYS A 497 0.18 -16.04 46.96
N ARG A 498 0.57 -14.79 46.72
CA ARG A 498 0.62 -13.73 47.75
C ARG A 498 -0.79 -13.31 48.19
N GLY A 499 -1.74 -13.19 47.26
CA GLY A 499 -3.14 -12.92 47.53
C GLY A 499 -3.78 -13.98 48.43
N LEU A 500 -3.60 -15.27 48.09
CA LEU A 500 -4.11 -16.40 48.88
C LEU A 500 -3.53 -16.42 50.29
N LYS A 501 -2.21 -16.18 50.44
CA LYS A 501 -1.59 -16.07 51.77
C LYS A 501 -2.19 -14.95 52.61
N THR A 502 -2.45 -13.80 52.00
CA THR A 502 -3.08 -12.65 52.68
C THR A 502 -4.51 -12.98 53.11
N LEU A 503 -5.28 -13.65 52.25
CA LEU A 503 -6.64 -14.09 52.54
C LEU A 503 -6.69 -15.11 53.69
N ILE A 504 -5.81 -16.11 53.66
CA ILE A 504 -5.66 -17.12 54.71
C ILE A 504 -5.29 -16.45 56.03
N TRP A 505 -4.34 -15.50 56.01
CA TRP A 505 -3.95 -14.77 57.22
C TRP A 505 -5.10 -13.93 57.77
N GLY A 506 -5.85 -13.23 56.91
CA GLY A 506 -7.06 -12.50 57.31
C GLY A 506 -8.12 -13.39 57.96
N LEU A 507 -8.42 -14.54 57.35
CA LEU A 507 -9.36 -15.53 57.89
C LEU A 507 -8.88 -16.13 59.22
N SER A 508 -7.57 -16.29 59.41
CA SER A 508 -6.99 -16.80 60.67
C SER A 508 -7.04 -15.80 61.83
N LYS A 509 -7.17 -14.49 61.54
CA LYS A 509 -7.30 -13.42 62.54
C LYS A 509 -8.76 -13.06 62.88
N SER A 510 -9.72 -13.54 62.10
CA SER A 510 -11.16 -13.35 62.34
C SER A 510 -11.82 -14.50 63.11
N LYS A 511 -11.03 -15.49 63.56
CA LYS A 511 -11.39 -16.47 64.59
C LYS A 511 -10.69 -16.09 65.88
#